data_AF-A0A9E1UPI3-F1
#
_entry.id   AF-A0A9E1UPI3-F1
#
_cell.length_a   1.000
_cell.length_b   1.000
_cell.length_c   1.000
_cell.angle_alpha   90.00
_cell.angle_beta   90.00
_cell.angle_gamma   90.00
#
_symmetry.space_group_name_H-M   'P 1'
#
loop_
_entity.id
_entity.type
_entity.pdbx_description
1 polymer ?
#
loop_
_entity_poly.entity_id
_entity_poly.type
_entity_poly.pdbx_seq_one_letter_code
_entity_poly.pdbx_strand_id
1 'polypeptide(L)'
;RAPGGIAYGYGYAVVSHSRRVVYFDDTSQRQGAVVNSMHGVNGNAVMYGDTSDDQFSHYEAGADHFVNLLYTFDAAGTLTGAIINVPCPSQNSESEYKLSADYWHDVRTAIRQRHGDIFILPQCAAGGDLAPRILHYKQAQARRFKLKYGVEKTELAARKDIAERVAASFSEVLDWAQKDIKTALPVSHVVETVDLSRRLITDEEYQYAVEGLEELSQESFRTEGPPMVCLQENSRLAAGRNRFIRIIDRYQLQRTQPKLPMELHVLRIGDLAFASNRFELYMDFQHRMQARSPFEQTFIVQLAGQPGMDGGTYLCTERGAQGRGYSASMFCNVASPQGGQELVEETVRILKALHAVDTPPVQ
;
A
#
# COMPACT_ATOMS: atom_id res chain seq x y z
N ARG A 1 3.18 -4.24 -31.61
CA ARG A 1 4.48 -4.15 -30.90
C ARG A 1 5.48 -3.55 -31.87
N ALA A 2 6.20 -2.50 -31.49
CA ALA A 2 7.22 -1.86 -32.31
C ALA A 2 8.59 -1.95 -31.58
N PRO A 3 9.72 -1.92 -32.30
CA PRO A 3 11.05 -1.85 -31.68
C PRO A 3 11.18 -0.62 -30.80
N GLY A 4 11.94 -0.75 -29.71
CA GLY A 4 12.16 0.31 -28.73
C GLY A 4 13.17 -0.14 -27.68
N GLY A 5 13.30 0.66 -26.62
CA GLY A 5 14.20 0.35 -25.51
C GLY A 5 13.62 0.76 -24.16
N ILE A 6 14.32 0.36 -23.10
CA ILE A 6 14.03 0.80 -21.74
C ILE A 6 15.27 1.39 -21.10
N ALA A 7 15.05 2.30 -20.15
CA ALA A 7 16.04 2.71 -19.17
C ALA A 7 15.39 2.74 -17.79
N TYR A 8 16.16 2.65 -16.72
CA TYR A 8 15.60 2.60 -15.38
C TYR A 8 16.52 3.29 -14.37
N GLY A 9 15.96 3.58 -13.21
CA GLY A 9 16.67 4.18 -12.10
C GLY A 9 15.75 4.44 -10.93
N TYR A 10 16.30 4.93 -9.83
CA TYR A 10 15.52 5.44 -8.73
C TYR A 10 15.93 6.88 -8.42
N GLY A 11 14.97 7.65 -7.91
CA GLY A 11 15.22 8.95 -7.32
C GLY A 11 14.47 9.08 -6.01
N TYR A 12 14.38 10.32 -5.51
CA TYR A 12 13.75 10.60 -4.22
C TYR A 12 12.62 11.61 -4.33
N ALA A 13 11.48 11.29 -3.75
CA ALA A 13 10.40 12.22 -3.50
C ALA A 13 9.71 11.90 -2.18
N VAL A 14 9.55 12.92 -1.34
CA VAL A 14 8.67 12.78 -0.16
C VAL A 14 7.23 12.74 -0.66
N VAL A 15 6.67 11.54 -0.74
CA VAL A 15 5.25 11.33 -1.11
C VAL A 15 4.44 10.90 0.10
N SER A 16 5.00 10.02 0.92
CA SER A 16 4.30 9.41 2.04
C SER A 16 4.97 9.66 3.38
N HIS A 17 4.17 9.45 4.43
CA HIS A 17 4.54 9.52 5.82
C HIS A 17 3.87 8.35 6.57
N SER A 18 4.47 7.88 7.65
CA SER A 18 3.80 6.91 8.52
C SER A 18 2.46 7.42 9.01
N ARG A 19 1.45 6.55 8.90
CA ARG A 19 0.11 6.77 9.43
C ARG A 19 -0.13 6.04 10.75
N ARG A 20 0.88 5.34 11.28
CA ARG A 20 0.78 4.57 12.52
C ARG A 20 1.46 5.32 13.65
N VAL A 21 0.63 5.84 14.56
CA VAL A 21 1.06 6.64 15.71
C VAL A 21 1.10 5.75 16.93
N VAL A 22 2.23 5.75 17.64
CA VAL A 22 2.46 4.93 18.84
C VAL A 22 2.44 5.81 20.08
N TYR A 23 1.82 5.29 21.15
CA TYR A 23 1.67 5.92 22.45
C TYR A 23 2.39 5.14 23.54
N PHE A 24 2.82 5.85 24.60
CA PHE A 24 3.42 5.22 25.78
C PHE A 24 2.43 4.35 26.58
N ASP A 25 1.14 4.63 26.45
CA ASP A 25 0.05 3.89 27.10
C ASP A 25 -0.85 3.15 26.10
N ASP A 26 -1.64 2.20 26.60
CA ASP A 26 -2.63 1.49 25.79
C ASP A 26 -3.89 2.35 25.61
N THR A 27 -4.10 2.85 24.39
CA THR A 27 -5.22 3.73 24.06
C THR A 27 -6.59 3.07 24.23
N SER A 28 -6.65 1.73 24.23
CA SER A 28 -7.89 0.98 24.47
C SER A 28 -8.33 0.99 25.94
N GLN A 29 -7.43 1.31 26.87
CA GLN A 29 -7.71 1.36 28.30
C GLN A 29 -8.04 2.78 28.80
N ARG A 30 -8.00 3.78 27.91
CA ARG A 30 -8.30 5.16 28.27
C ARG A 30 -9.79 5.37 28.51
N GLN A 31 -10.12 6.31 29.41
CA GLN A 31 -11.50 6.70 29.65
C GLN A 31 -12.15 7.21 28.35
N GLY A 32 -13.30 6.63 27.99
CA GLY A 32 -14.02 6.99 26.77
C GLY A 32 -13.52 6.30 25.49
N ALA A 33 -12.61 5.32 25.59
CA ALA A 33 -12.24 4.49 24.45
C ALA A 33 -13.48 3.79 23.86
N VAL A 34 -13.72 4.03 22.56
CA VAL A 34 -14.82 3.40 21.83
C VAL A 34 -14.34 2.05 21.31
N VAL A 35 -15.07 0.97 21.61
CA VAL A 35 -14.79 -0.40 21.13
C VAL A 35 -15.91 -0.89 20.22
N ASN A 36 -15.67 -0.97 18.92
CA ASN A 36 -16.57 -1.51 17.90
C ASN A 36 -15.80 -2.04 16.66
N SER A 37 -16.52 -2.59 15.69
CA SER A 37 -15.92 -3.21 14.50
C SER A 37 -15.25 -2.22 13.52
N MET A 38 -15.50 -0.91 13.66
CA MET A 38 -14.91 0.16 12.84
C MET A 38 -13.89 1.04 13.60
N HIS A 39 -14.01 1.13 14.94
CA HIS A 39 -13.20 1.94 15.84
C HIS A 39 -12.91 1.13 17.11
N GLY A 40 -11.69 1.15 17.66
CA GLY A 40 -11.43 0.45 18.94
C GLY A 40 -10.77 -0.91 18.85
N VAL A 41 -10.13 -1.22 17.72
CA VAL A 41 -9.15 -2.30 17.62
C VAL A 41 -7.75 -1.85 18.04
N ASN A 42 -7.62 -0.64 18.59
CA ASN A 42 -6.35 -0.03 18.94
C ASN A 42 -5.72 -0.68 20.17
N GLY A 43 -4.42 -0.52 20.29
CA GLY A 43 -3.65 -0.81 21.50
C GLY A 43 -2.77 0.39 21.79
N ASN A 44 -1.46 0.16 21.89
CA ASN A 44 -0.47 1.22 21.92
C ASN A 44 -0.30 1.94 20.56
N ALA A 45 -0.84 1.42 19.46
CA ALA A 45 -0.77 2.08 18.16
C ALA A 45 -2.15 2.37 17.55
N VAL A 46 -2.27 3.56 16.95
CA VAL A 46 -3.49 4.07 16.31
C VAL A 46 -3.18 4.56 14.90
N MET A 47 -3.98 4.12 13.93
CA MET A 47 -3.92 4.68 12.57
C MET A 47 -4.50 6.09 12.59
N TYR A 48 -3.71 7.07 12.12
CA TYR A 48 -4.04 8.50 12.17
C TYR A 48 -4.28 9.03 13.60
N GLY A 49 -3.56 8.48 14.59
CA GLY A 49 -3.64 8.94 15.97
C GLY A 49 -3.31 10.43 16.14
N ASP A 50 -3.81 11.03 17.20
CA ASP A 50 -3.47 12.38 17.62
C ASP A 50 -2.02 12.47 18.09
N THR A 51 -1.21 13.26 17.39
CA THR A 51 0.21 13.50 17.71
C THR A 51 0.43 14.76 18.54
N SER A 52 -0.64 15.39 19.04
CA SER A 52 -0.57 16.45 20.06
C SER A 52 -0.79 15.95 21.49
N ASP A 53 -1.14 14.66 21.61
CA ASP A 53 -1.26 13.95 22.87
C ASP A 53 0.09 13.83 23.58
N ASP A 54 0.13 14.13 24.89
CA ASP A 54 1.33 14.03 25.72
C ASP A 54 1.89 12.60 25.81
N GLN A 55 1.07 11.59 25.52
CA GLN A 55 1.50 10.19 25.46
C GLN A 55 2.01 9.79 24.06
N PHE A 56 1.96 10.67 23.05
CA PHE A 56 2.54 10.39 21.74
C PHE A 56 4.04 10.11 21.90
N SER A 57 4.46 8.94 21.45
CA SER A 57 5.85 8.49 21.54
C SER A 57 6.58 8.68 20.21
N HIS A 58 6.10 8.02 19.16
CA HIS A 58 6.76 7.98 17.85
C HIS A 58 5.82 7.46 16.76
N TYR A 59 6.29 7.50 15.52
CA TYR A 59 5.66 6.80 14.40
C TYR A 59 6.19 5.37 14.31
N GLU A 60 5.29 4.38 14.18
CA GLU A 60 5.66 2.95 14.13
C GLU A 60 6.50 2.61 12.89
N ALA A 61 6.14 3.23 11.76
CA ALA A 61 6.89 3.21 10.52
C ALA A 61 7.65 4.53 10.32
N GLY A 62 8.69 4.49 9.52
CA GLY A 62 9.34 5.68 8.96
C GLY A 62 8.59 6.21 7.73
N ALA A 63 9.34 6.67 6.75
CA ALA A 63 8.85 6.94 5.41
C ALA A 63 9.83 6.36 4.39
N ASP A 64 9.32 5.91 3.26
CA ASP A 64 10.13 5.48 2.13
C ASP A 64 10.00 6.53 1.01
N HIS A 65 11.12 7.18 0.69
CA HIS A 65 11.16 8.27 -0.27
C HIS A 65 11.61 7.82 -1.66
N PHE A 66 11.84 6.52 -1.88
CA PHE A 66 12.22 6.01 -3.18
C PHE A 66 11.09 6.18 -4.20
N VAL A 67 11.48 6.63 -5.39
CA VAL A 67 10.66 6.63 -6.60
C VAL A 67 11.36 5.74 -7.60
N ASN A 68 10.89 4.51 -7.74
CA ASN A 68 11.44 3.57 -8.73
C ASN A 68 10.83 3.89 -10.11
N LEU A 69 11.69 4.03 -11.12
CA LEU A 69 11.33 4.52 -12.45
C LEU A 69 11.85 3.58 -13.52
N LEU A 70 10.97 3.20 -14.45
CA LEU A 70 11.32 2.54 -15.70
C LEU A 70 10.74 3.36 -16.83
N TYR A 71 11.58 3.81 -17.75
CA TYR A 71 11.22 4.58 -18.93
C TYR A 71 11.18 3.68 -20.16
N THR A 72 10.31 4.01 -21.10
CA THR A 72 10.22 3.34 -22.40
C THR A 72 10.50 4.32 -23.51
N PHE A 73 11.21 3.87 -24.55
CA PHE A 73 11.62 4.68 -25.69
C PHE A 73 11.23 3.99 -27.00
N ASP A 74 10.95 4.77 -28.03
CA ASP A 74 10.81 4.26 -29.39
C ASP A 74 12.19 3.94 -30.02
N ALA A 75 12.20 3.46 -31.26
CA ALA A 75 13.42 3.12 -31.99
C ALA A 75 14.32 4.34 -32.29
N ALA A 76 13.79 5.57 -32.22
CA ALA A 76 14.56 6.80 -32.38
C ALA A 76 15.14 7.31 -31.05
N GLY A 77 14.89 6.61 -29.93
CA GLY A 77 15.30 7.04 -28.60
C GLY A 77 14.40 8.13 -28.01
N THR A 78 13.20 8.34 -28.56
CA THR A 78 12.24 9.31 -28.02
C THR A 78 11.49 8.68 -26.86
N LEU A 79 11.36 9.40 -25.74
CA LEU A 79 10.58 8.95 -24.59
C LEU A 79 9.11 8.73 -24.99
N THR A 80 8.57 7.55 -24.67
CA THR A 80 7.18 7.16 -24.97
C THR A 80 6.34 6.96 -23.72
N GLY A 81 6.97 6.64 -22.60
CA GLY A 81 6.26 6.37 -21.37
C GLY A 81 7.15 5.97 -20.20
N ALA A 82 6.52 5.70 -19.08
CA ALA A 82 7.19 5.24 -17.89
C ALA A 82 6.27 4.48 -16.92
N ILE A 83 6.89 3.63 -16.11
CA ILE A 83 6.34 3.08 -14.88
C ILE A 83 6.90 3.89 -13.71
N ILE A 84 6.03 4.29 -12.78
CA ILE A 84 6.40 5.05 -11.59
C ILE A 84 5.91 4.27 -10.36
N ASN A 85 6.83 3.77 -9.55
CA ASN A 85 6.52 2.94 -8.38
C ASN A 85 6.90 3.68 -7.09
N VAL A 86 5.87 3.97 -6.26
CA VAL A 86 5.98 4.79 -5.05
C VAL A 86 5.28 4.09 -3.88
N PRO A 87 5.90 4.00 -2.69
CA PRO A 87 5.31 3.44 -1.48
C PRO A 87 4.33 4.43 -0.83
N CYS A 88 3.18 4.65 -1.48
CA CYS A 88 2.13 5.51 -0.97
C CYS A 88 0.75 5.13 -1.55
N PRO A 89 -0.28 4.97 -0.70
CA PRO A 89 -1.64 4.84 -1.19
C PRO A 89 -2.18 6.18 -1.70
N SER A 90 -3.03 6.11 -2.73
CA SER A 90 -3.72 7.23 -3.38
C SER A 90 -4.89 7.75 -2.53
N GLN A 91 -4.59 8.50 -1.48
CA GLN A 91 -5.55 8.84 -0.42
C GLN A 91 -5.69 10.35 -0.15
N ASN A 92 -5.45 11.25 -1.09
CA ASN A 92 -5.80 12.67 -0.93
C ASN A 92 -7.25 13.01 -1.35
N SER A 93 -8.09 12.03 -1.69
CA SER A 93 -9.50 12.20 -2.13
C SER A 93 -10.50 11.36 -1.34
N GLU A 94 -10.07 10.63 -0.31
CA GLU A 94 -10.84 9.52 0.28
C GLU A 94 -12.22 9.90 0.85
N SER A 95 -12.40 11.17 1.23
CA SER A 95 -13.66 11.70 1.77
C SER A 95 -14.54 12.39 0.72
N GLU A 96 -14.13 12.38 -0.56
CA GLU A 96 -14.87 13.05 -1.64
C GLU A 96 -15.88 12.10 -2.29
N TYR A 97 -17.13 12.56 -2.47
CA TYR A 97 -18.16 11.80 -3.18
C TYR A 97 -18.09 12.02 -4.70
N LYS A 98 -16.95 11.70 -5.31
CA LYS A 98 -16.70 11.83 -6.76
C LYS A 98 -15.63 10.84 -7.24
N LEU A 99 -15.61 10.55 -8.54
CA LEU A 99 -14.50 9.80 -9.14
C LEU A 99 -13.24 10.67 -9.21
N SER A 100 -12.13 10.15 -8.71
CA SER A 100 -10.84 10.82 -8.76
C SER A 100 -9.73 9.78 -8.90
N ALA A 101 -8.70 10.12 -9.69
CA ALA A 101 -7.45 9.37 -9.71
C ALA A 101 -6.44 9.90 -8.67
N ASP A 102 -6.90 10.69 -7.70
CA ASP A 102 -6.11 11.21 -6.58
C ASP A 102 -4.86 12.00 -7.05
N TYR A 103 -3.79 12.03 -6.25
CA TYR A 103 -2.53 12.71 -6.63
C TYR A 103 -1.93 12.19 -7.93
N TRP A 104 -2.26 10.99 -8.40
CA TRP A 104 -1.75 10.48 -9.68
C TRP A 104 -2.27 11.26 -10.88
N HIS A 105 -3.43 11.92 -10.76
CA HIS A 105 -3.87 12.86 -11.78
C HIS A 105 -2.86 14.02 -11.90
N ASP A 106 -2.57 14.68 -10.79
CA ASP A 106 -1.63 15.81 -10.74
C ASP A 106 -0.21 15.39 -11.16
N VAL A 107 0.26 14.20 -10.74
CA VAL A 107 1.56 13.63 -11.18
C VAL A 107 1.62 13.50 -12.70
N ARG A 108 0.58 12.92 -13.32
CA ARG A 108 0.53 12.78 -14.78
C ARG A 108 0.55 14.14 -15.47
N THR A 109 -0.24 15.09 -14.99
CA THR A 109 -0.27 16.45 -15.53
C THR A 109 1.11 17.11 -15.43
N ALA A 110 1.76 17.05 -14.27
CA ALA A 110 3.07 17.67 -14.04
C ALA A 110 4.19 17.05 -14.89
N ILE A 111 4.19 15.74 -15.08
CA ILE A 111 5.17 15.05 -15.94
C ILE A 111 4.92 15.40 -17.41
N ARG A 112 3.67 15.33 -17.88
CA ARG A 112 3.34 15.60 -19.29
C ARG A 112 3.59 17.04 -19.70
N GLN A 113 3.45 17.98 -18.77
CA GLN A 113 3.83 19.36 -19.00
C GLN A 113 5.33 19.53 -19.33
N ARG A 114 6.19 18.66 -18.79
CA ARG A 114 7.65 18.72 -18.99
C ARG A 114 8.14 17.84 -20.14
N HIS A 115 7.50 16.68 -20.33
CA HIS A 115 8.01 15.59 -21.17
C HIS A 115 7.09 15.20 -22.33
N GLY A 116 6.00 15.95 -22.54
CA GLY A 116 5.01 15.66 -23.59
C GLY A 116 3.99 14.61 -23.18
N ASP A 117 3.04 14.30 -24.08
CA ASP A 117 1.94 13.38 -23.81
C ASP A 117 2.38 11.90 -23.88
N ILE A 118 3.11 11.48 -22.85
CA ILE A 118 3.61 10.11 -22.70
C ILE A 118 2.65 9.23 -21.89
N PHE A 119 2.82 7.90 -22.01
CA PHE A 119 2.10 6.93 -21.20
C PHE A 119 2.71 6.82 -19.79
N ILE A 120 1.88 6.81 -18.74
CA ILE A 120 2.34 6.72 -17.36
C ILE A 120 1.55 5.63 -16.65
N LEU A 121 2.25 4.59 -16.19
CA LEU A 121 1.69 3.55 -15.34
C LEU A 121 2.09 3.80 -13.87
N PRO A 122 1.17 4.30 -13.03
CA PRO A 122 1.42 4.39 -11.61
C PRO A 122 1.34 3.01 -10.95
N GLN A 123 2.31 2.70 -10.09
CA GLN A 123 2.31 1.52 -9.25
C GLN A 123 2.40 1.95 -7.78
N CYS A 124 1.48 1.42 -6.97
CA CYS A 124 1.61 1.51 -5.52
C CYS A 124 2.63 0.44 -5.08
N ALA A 125 3.74 0.88 -4.49
CA ALA A 125 4.64 0.02 -3.75
C ALA A 125 4.08 -0.22 -2.34
N ALA A 126 4.84 -0.82 -1.42
CA ALA A 126 4.37 -1.12 -0.07
C ALA A 126 4.05 0.16 0.74
N GLY A 127 2.76 0.47 0.88
CA GLY A 127 2.22 1.65 1.55
C GLY A 127 1.16 1.33 2.60
N GLY A 128 1.05 0.09 3.07
CA GLY A 128 0.04 -0.36 4.04
C GLY A 128 0.10 0.36 5.39
N ASP A 129 1.24 0.90 5.78
CA ASP A 129 1.47 1.68 6.99
C ASP A 129 1.84 3.15 6.72
N LEU A 130 1.62 3.60 5.48
CA LEU A 130 1.96 4.94 5.00
C LEU A 130 0.72 5.71 4.48
N ALA A 131 0.81 7.04 4.40
CA ALA A 131 -0.22 7.91 3.84
C ALA A 131 0.38 9.18 3.19
N PRO A 132 -0.32 9.80 2.22
CA PRO A 132 0.14 11.02 1.56
C PRO A 132 -0.14 12.29 2.38
N ARG A 133 0.06 12.22 3.71
CA ARG A 133 -0.18 13.34 4.63
C ARG A 133 0.62 13.21 5.91
N ILE A 134 1.04 14.35 6.46
CA ILE A 134 1.68 14.43 7.78
C ILE A 134 0.62 14.43 8.88
N LEU A 135 1.00 13.96 10.08
CA LEU A 135 0.14 14.01 11.26
C LEU A 135 0.58 15.05 12.29
N HIS A 136 1.84 15.49 12.24
CA HIS A 136 2.38 16.60 13.03
C HIS A 136 2.60 17.85 12.17
N TYR A 137 2.86 19.00 12.80
CA TYR A 137 3.26 20.25 12.14
C TYR A 137 2.28 20.80 11.08
N LYS A 138 0.98 20.48 11.21
CA LYS A 138 -0.09 20.83 10.27
C LYS A 138 -0.18 22.35 9.99
N GLN A 139 0.01 23.19 11.00
CA GLN A 139 -0.05 24.65 10.83
C GLN A 139 1.08 25.18 9.94
N ALA A 140 2.30 24.66 10.10
CA ALA A 140 3.42 25.04 9.25
C ALA A 140 3.23 24.56 7.81
N GLN A 141 2.69 23.35 7.61
CA GLN A 141 2.31 22.87 6.28
C GLN A 141 1.23 23.75 5.65
N ALA A 142 0.18 24.12 6.39
CA ALA A 142 -0.86 25.01 5.90
C ALA A 142 -0.29 26.37 5.49
N ARG A 143 0.62 26.95 6.29
CA ARG A 143 1.35 28.17 5.93
C ARG A 143 2.15 27.99 4.64
N ARG A 144 2.89 26.89 4.51
CA ARG A 144 3.67 26.56 3.31
C ARG A 144 2.78 26.43 2.08
N PHE A 145 1.68 25.68 2.16
CA PHE A 145 0.74 25.53 1.06
C PHE A 145 0.08 26.85 0.68
N LYS A 146 -0.32 27.67 1.65
CA LYS A 146 -0.86 29.01 1.39
C LYS A 146 0.11 29.89 0.59
N LEU A 147 1.39 29.86 0.92
CA LEU A 147 2.42 30.65 0.22
C LEU A 147 2.78 30.09 -1.16
N LYS A 148 2.70 28.78 -1.34
CA LYS A 148 3.10 28.10 -2.58
C LYS A 148 1.97 28.04 -3.61
N TYR A 149 0.74 27.84 -3.15
CA TYR A 149 -0.43 27.52 -3.98
C TYR A 149 -1.59 28.49 -3.82
N GLY A 150 -1.53 29.39 -2.83
CA GLY A 150 -2.68 30.20 -2.44
C GLY A 150 -3.62 29.46 -1.49
N VAL A 151 -4.82 30.00 -1.32
CA VAL A 151 -5.82 29.44 -0.39
C VAL A 151 -6.62 28.35 -1.11
N GLU A 152 -6.38 27.09 -0.75
CA GLU A 152 -7.12 25.93 -1.25
C GLU A 152 -7.25 24.84 -0.18
N LYS A 153 -8.00 23.77 -0.48
CA LYS A 153 -8.09 22.60 0.41
C LYS A 153 -6.72 21.94 0.57
N THR A 154 -6.34 21.61 1.81
CA THR A 154 -5.06 21.00 2.16
C THR A 154 -4.73 19.79 1.30
N GLU A 155 -5.72 18.96 1.00
CA GLU A 155 -5.57 17.75 0.23
C GLU A 155 -5.26 18.02 -1.24
N LEU A 156 -5.87 19.06 -1.84
CA LEU A 156 -5.56 19.48 -3.21
C LEU A 156 -4.15 20.05 -3.30
N ALA A 157 -3.75 20.87 -2.32
CA ALA A 157 -2.39 21.37 -2.22
C ALA A 157 -1.38 20.22 -2.04
N ALA A 158 -1.71 19.19 -1.25
CA ALA A 158 -0.88 18.02 -1.06
C ALA A 158 -0.70 17.22 -2.37
N ARG A 159 -1.76 17.04 -3.17
CA ARG A 159 -1.66 16.38 -4.49
C ARG A 159 -0.69 17.11 -5.42
N LYS A 160 -0.81 18.43 -5.53
CA LYS A 160 0.09 19.27 -6.34
C LYS A 160 1.53 19.17 -5.86
N ASP A 161 1.73 19.20 -4.55
CA ASP A 161 3.05 19.15 -3.94
C ASP A 161 3.75 17.81 -4.11
N ILE A 162 3.00 16.71 -4.00
CA ILE A 162 3.45 15.37 -4.37
C ILE A 162 3.82 15.33 -5.85
N ALA A 163 2.94 15.83 -6.72
CA ALA A 163 3.15 15.84 -8.16
C ALA A 163 4.43 16.57 -8.58
N GLU A 164 4.71 17.73 -7.99
CA GLU A 164 5.93 18.47 -8.27
C GLU A 164 7.20 17.71 -7.89
N ARG A 165 7.21 17.06 -6.71
CA ARG A 165 8.36 16.29 -6.22
C ARG A 165 8.59 15.06 -7.08
N VAL A 166 7.53 14.33 -7.42
CA VAL A 166 7.61 13.15 -8.31
C VAL A 166 8.05 13.57 -9.71
N ALA A 167 7.52 14.66 -10.28
CA ALA A 167 7.93 15.15 -11.59
C ALA A 167 9.38 15.66 -11.61
N ALA A 168 9.86 16.24 -10.50
CA ALA A 168 11.27 16.62 -10.35
C ALA A 168 12.18 15.39 -10.35
N SER A 169 11.88 14.40 -9.50
CA SER A 169 12.63 13.13 -9.47
C SER A 169 12.55 12.40 -10.81
N PHE A 170 11.39 12.38 -11.46
CA PHE A 170 11.23 11.80 -12.80
C PHE A 170 12.18 12.42 -13.83
N SER A 171 12.31 13.76 -13.83
CA SER A 171 13.13 14.47 -14.81
C SER A 171 14.61 14.23 -14.52
N GLU A 172 15.01 14.34 -13.25
CA GLU A 172 16.39 14.11 -12.82
C GLU A 172 16.86 12.69 -13.15
N VAL A 173 16.05 11.67 -12.83
CA VAL A 173 16.40 10.29 -13.12
C VAL A 173 16.45 10.02 -14.62
N LEU A 174 15.52 10.59 -15.40
CA LEU A 174 15.53 10.46 -16.86
C LEU A 174 16.83 11.01 -17.45
N ASP A 175 17.34 12.14 -16.95
CA ASP A 175 18.52 12.83 -17.48
C ASP A 175 19.76 11.94 -17.51
N TRP A 176 19.93 11.05 -16.53
CA TRP A 176 21.04 10.10 -16.51
C TRP A 176 20.66 8.70 -16.98
N ALA A 177 19.45 8.20 -16.68
CA ALA A 177 19.03 6.85 -17.08
C ALA A 177 18.99 6.69 -18.60
N GLN A 178 18.53 7.72 -19.34
CA GLN A 178 18.45 7.66 -20.81
C GLN A 178 19.81 7.55 -21.51
N LYS A 179 20.93 7.71 -20.79
CA LYS A 179 22.28 7.49 -21.33
C LYS A 179 22.58 6.00 -21.51
N ASP A 180 21.76 5.13 -20.93
CA ASP A 180 21.92 3.67 -20.98
C ASP A 180 20.62 2.98 -21.43
N ILE A 181 20.08 3.40 -22.57
CA ILE A 181 18.90 2.76 -23.17
C ILE A 181 19.27 1.34 -23.62
N LYS A 182 18.59 0.35 -23.05
CA LYS A 182 18.71 -1.07 -23.39
C LYS A 182 17.63 -1.48 -24.39
N THR A 183 18.04 -2.07 -25.50
CA THR A 183 17.12 -2.48 -26.60
C THR A 183 16.99 -4.00 -26.75
N ALA A 184 17.83 -4.78 -26.08
CA ALA A 184 17.79 -6.23 -26.06
C ALA A 184 18.12 -6.72 -24.64
N LEU A 185 17.12 -7.30 -23.96
CA LEU A 185 17.24 -7.77 -22.58
C LEU A 185 16.55 -9.14 -22.44
N PRO A 186 17.08 -10.05 -21.60
CA PRO A 186 16.35 -11.24 -21.21
C PRO A 186 15.07 -10.85 -20.46
N VAL A 187 13.98 -11.53 -20.77
CA VAL A 187 12.69 -11.40 -20.07
C VAL A 187 12.24 -12.77 -19.64
N SER A 188 11.99 -12.92 -18.34
CA SER A 188 11.48 -14.16 -17.78
C SER A 188 10.47 -13.85 -16.68
N HIS A 189 9.41 -14.65 -16.63
CA HIS A 189 8.29 -14.42 -15.73
C HIS A 189 7.91 -15.75 -15.09
N VAL A 190 7.82 -15.72 -13.76
CA VAL A 190 7.35 -16.84 -12.94
C VAL A 190 6.04 -16.43 -12.28
N VAL A 191 5.09 -17.35 -12.30
CA VAL A 191 3.85 -17.30 -11.52
C VAL A 191 3.84 -18.53 -10.63
N GLU A 192 3.79 -18.32 -9.32
CA GLU A 192 3.69 -19.40 -8.34
C GLU A 192 2.52 -19.13 -7.39
N THR A 193 1.83 -20.19 -6.96
CA THR A 193 0.94 -20.10 -5.80
C THR A 193 1.77 -20.34 -4.55
N VAL A 194 1.81 -19.36 -3.65
CA VAL A 194 2.50 -19.46 -2.37
C VAL A 194 1.50 -19.57 -1.23
N ASP A 195 1.79 -20.42 -0.25
CA ASP A 195 0.92 -20.72 0.88
C ASP A 195 1.36 -19.98 2.15
N LEU A 196 0.67 -18.86 2.42
CA LEU A 196 1.00 -17.97 3.52
C LEU A 196 0.24 -18.35 4.79
N SER A 197 0.89 -18.30 5.94
CA SER A 197 0.28 -18.57 7.24
C SER A 197 -0.85 -17.57 7.51
N ARG A 198 -2.07 -18.07 7.69
CA ARG A 198 -3.23 -17.22 8.02
C ARG A 198 -3.04 -16.55 9.37
N ARG A 199 -3.64 -15.37 9.53
CA ARG A 199 -3.87 -14.82 10.87
C ARG A 199 -5.00 -15.61 11.52
N LEU A 200 -4.66 -16.35 12.56
CA LEU A 200 -5.62 -17.09 13.36
C LEU A 200 -6.53 -16.13 14.13
N ILE A 201 -7.77 -16.58 14.35
CA ILE A 201 -8.78 -15.95 15.19
C ILE A 201 -8.77 -16.68 16.53
N THR A 202 -8.68 -15.96 17.65
CA THR A 202 -8.73 -16.55 18.99
C THR A 202 -10.17 -16.86 19.41
N ASP A 203 -10.35 -17.63 20.49
CA ASP A 203 -11.67 -17.93 21.04
C ASP A 203 -12.37 -16.65 21.52
N GLU A 204 -11.62 -15.69 22.08
CA GLU A 204 -12.14 -14.38 22.50
C GLU A 204 -12.55 -13.52 21.31
N GLU A 205 -11.74 -13.49 20.25
CA GLU A 205 -12.07 -12.77 19.01
C GLU A 205 -13.30 -13.35 18.32
N TYR A 206 -13.44 -14.68 18.35
CA TYR A 206 -14.61 -15.38 17.85
C TYR A 206 -15.87 -15.01 18.65
N GLN A 207 -15.80 -15.09 19.97
CA GLN A 207 -16.93 -14.78 20.84
C GLN A 207 -17.37 -13.31 20.67
N TYR A 208 -16.40 -12.38 20.61
CA TYR A 208 -16.68 -10.98 20.29
C TYR A 208 -17.39 -10.82 18.94
N ALA A 209 -17.01 -11.59 17.92
CA ALA A 209 -17.66 -11.52 16.61
C ALA A 209 -19.08 -12.10 16.61
N VAL A 210 -19.33 -13.15 17.39
CA VAL A 210 -20.68 -13.72 17.57
C VAL A 210 -21.60 -12.71 18.23
N GLU A 211 -21.17 -12.11 19.35
CA GLU A 211 -21.95 -11.11 20.09
C GLU A 211 -22.22 -9.87 19.23
N GLY A 212 -21.20 -9.35 18.54
CA GLY A 212 -21.34 -8.21 17.65
C GLY A 212 -22.25 -8.47 16.45
N LEU A 213 -22.27 -9.70 15.92
CA LEU A 213 -23.21 -10.07 14.86
C LEU A 213 -24.64 -10.17 15.40
N GLU A 214 -24.83 -10.72 16.60
CA GLU A 214 -26.14 -10.83 17.24
C GLU A 214 -26.75 -9.44 17.47
N GLU A 215 -25.97 -8.50 18.03
CA GLU A 215 -26.38 -7.12 18.24
C GLU A 215 -26.79 -6.46 16.93
N LEU A 216 -25.91 -6.46 15.92
CA LEU A 216 -26.21 -5.86 14.62
C LEU A 216 -27.36 -6.57 13.89
N SER A 217 -27.66 -7.83 14.19
CA SER A 217 -28.78 -8.55 13.57
C SER A 217 -30.15 -8.09 14.07
N GLN A 218 -30.22 -7.44 15.24
CA GLN A 218 -31.47 -6.85 15.75
C GLN A 218 -31.87 -5.57 15.02
N GLU A 219 -30.91 -4.88 14.39
CA GLU A 219 -31.20 -3.67 13.61
C GLU A 219 -31.92 -4.00 12.29
N SER A 220 -32.94 -3.24 11.90
CA SER A 220 -33.60 -3.43 10.60
C SER A 220 -33.03 -2.49 9.56
N PHE A 221 -32.96 -2.94 8.30
CA PHE A 221 -32.63 -2.04 7.21
C PHE A 221 -33.69 -0.94 7.10
N ARG A 222 -33.23 0.30 6.90
CA ARG A 222 -34.08 1.45 6.69
C ARG A 222 -34.74 1.39 5.31
N THR A 223 -36.06 1.42 5.30
CA THR A 223 -36.89 1.39 4.08
C THR A 223 -37.55 2.73 3.76
N GLU A 224 -37.47 3.71 4.67
CA GLU A 224 -38.13 5.01 4.55
C GLU A 224 -37.16 6.18 4.74
N GLY A 225 -37.41 7.28 4.03
CA GLY A 225 -36.61 8.51 4.09
C GLY A 225 -35.79 8.76 2.82
N PRO A 226 -34.88 9.76 2.86
CA PRO A 226 -34.08 10.13 1.68
C PRO A 226 -33.23 8.96 1.18
N PRO A 227 -33.22 8.64 -0.13
CA PRO A 227 -32.51 7.47 -0.65
C PRO A 227 -31.03 7.40 -0.28
N MET A 228 -30.34 8.55 -0.23
CA MET A 228 -28.92 8.59 0.13
C MET A 228 -28.67 8.22 1.60
N VAL A 229 -29.58 8.60 2.50
CA VAL A 229 -29.50 8.25 3.92
C VAL A 229 -29.73 6.75 4.08
N CYS A 230 -30.77 6.21 3.43
CA CYS A 230 -31.04 4.78 3.43
C CYS A 230 -29.84 3.99 2.89
N LEU A 231 -29.23 4.44 1.78
CA LEU A 231 -28.04 3.81 1.21
C LEU A 231 -26.88 3.79 2.22
N GLN A 232 -26.57 4.92 2.84
CA GLN A 232 -25.44 5.03 3.78
C GLN A 232 -25.63 4.16 5.02
N GLU A 233 -26.79 4.25 5.67
CA GLU A 233 -27.09 3.50 6.89
C GLU A 233 -27.15 1.98 6.60
N ASN A 234 -27.86 1.58 5.54
CA ASN A 234 -27.94 0.17 5.18
C ASN A 234 -26.59 -0.40 4.74
N SER A 235 -25.76 0.38 4.03
CA SER A 235 -24.41 -0.04 3.65
C SER A 235 -23.52 -0.24 4.88
N ARG A 236 -23.60 0.65 5.88
CA ARG A 236 -22.86 0.51 7.14
C ARG A 236 -23.30 -0.75 7.90
N LEU A 237 -24.61 -0.98 8.01
CA LEU A 237 -25.15 -2.15 8.71
C LEU A 237 -24.75 -3.45 8.00
N ALA A 238 -24.91 -3.52 6.68
CA ALA A 238 -24.51 -4.68 5.89
C ALA A 238 -22.99 -4.95 5.98
N ALA A 239 -22.17 -3.90 5.89
CA ALA A 239 -20.72 -4.02 6.04
C ALA A 239 -20.33 -4.50 7.45
N GLY A 240 -20.97 -3.97 8.50
CA GLY A 240 -20.75 -4.39 9.89
C GLY A 240 -21.05 -5.87 10.09
N ARG A 241 -22.22 -6.35 9.67
CA ARG A 241 -22.61 -7.76 9.73
C ARG A 241 -21.62 -8.65 8.96
N ASN A 242 -21.30 -8.28 7.73
CA ASN A 242 -20.37 -9.04 6.89
C ASN A 242 -18.95 -9.09 7.48
N ARG A 243 -18.50 -8.07 8.22
CA ARG A 243 -17.21 -8.12 8.92
C ARG A 243 -17.20 -9.20 10.01
N PHE A 244 -18.25 -9.29 10.82
CA PHE A 244 -18.34 -10.32 11.86
C PHE A 244 -18.53 -11.73 11.30
N ILE A 245 -19.39 -11.91 10.31
CA ILE A 245 -19.57 -13.18 9.60
C ILE A 245 -18.22 -13.73 9.11
N ARG A 246 -17.39 -12.88 8.47
CA ARG A 246 -16.07 -13.30 7.99
C ARG A 246 -15.13 -13.75 9.12
N ILE A 247 -15.21 -13.18 10.32
CA ILE A 247 -14.39 -13.60 11.47
C ILE A 247 -14.83 -14.99 11.96
N ILE A 248 -16.15 -15.19 12.08
CA ILE A 248 -16.75 -16.48 12.45
C ILE A 248 -16.36 -17.57 11.45
N ASP A 249 -16.51 -17.30 10.15
CA ASP A 249 -16.14 -18.24 9.09
C ASP A 249 -14.64 -18.58 9.12
N ARG A 250 -13.78 -17.56 9.32
CA ARG A 250 -12.33 -17.77 9.43
C ARG A 250 -11.94 -18.61 10.63
N TYR A 251 -12.59 -18.41 11.77
CA TYR A 251 -12.34 -19.21 12.98
C TYR A 251 -12.66 -20.70 12.75
N GLN A 252 -13.71 -21.01 11.98
CA GLN A 252 -14.02 -22.39 11.59
C GLN A 252 -13.01 -22.91 10.56
N LEU A 253 -12.74 -22.13 9.52
CA LEU A 253 -11.86 -22.48 8.41
C LEU A 253 -10.42 -22.77 8.85
N GLN A 254 -9.89 -22.03 9.82
CA GLN A 254 -8.50 -22.15 10.25
C GLN A 254 -8.15 -23.54 10.81
N ARG A 255 -9.16 -24.33 11.24
CA ARG A 255 -8.97 -25.71 11.73
C ARG A 255 -8.59 -26.69 10.62
N THR A 256 -9.02 -26.43 9.39
CA THR A 256 -8.81 -27.33 8.23
C THR A 256 -7.94 -26.69 7.14
N GLN A 257 -7.88 -25.36 7.07
CA GLN A 257 -7.10 -24.61 6.08
C GLN A 257 -6.29 -23.49 6.75
N PRO A 258 -5.17 -23.81 7.44
CA PRO A 258 -4.35 -22.82 8.14
C PRO A 258 -3.52 -21.92 7.21
N LYS A 259 -3.44 -22.27 5.92
CA LYS A 259 -2.71 -21.53 4.90
C LYS A 259 -3.65 -20.74 3.98
N LEU A 260 -3.15 -19.61 3.50
CA LEU A 260 -3.77 -18.72 2.53
C LEU A 260 -2.98 -18.82 1.23
N PRO A 261 -3.55 -19.44 0.18
CA PRO A 261 -2.92 -19.42 -1.13
C PRO A 261 -2.97 -18.01 -1.72
N MET A 262 -1.85 -17.56 -2.29
CA MET A 262 -1.72 -16.31 -3.02
C MET A 262 -0.96 -16.55 -4.32
N GLU A 263 -1.43 -15.95 -5.41
CA GLU A 263 -0.69 -15.89 -6.68
C GLU A 263 0.43 -14.84 -6.58
N LEU A 264 1.68 -15.27 -6.72
CA LEU A 264 2.88 -14.44 -6.71
C LEU A 264 3.44 -14.36 -8.13
N HIS A 265 3.57 -13.15 -8.66
CA HIS A 265 4.28 -12.91 -9.92
C HIS A 265 5.66 -12.34 -9.63
N VAL A 266 6.68 -12.92 -10.25
CA VAL A 266 8.03 -12.36 -10.29
C VAL A 266 8.51 -12.28 -11.73
N LEU A 267 8.79 -11.07 -12.19
CA LEU A 267 9.19 -10.76 -13.56
C LEU A 267 10.61 -10.19 -13.54
N ARG A 268 11.48 -10.73 -14.39
CA ARG A 268 12.80 -10.19 -14.71
C ARG A 268 12.77 -9.49 -16.07
N ILE A 269 13.43 -8.34 -16.15
CA ILE A 269 13.74 -7.63 -17.40
C ILE A 269 15.19 -7.16 -17.32
N GLY A 270 16.12 -7.88 -17.93
CA GLY A 270 17.55 -7.56 -17.78
C GLY A 270 18.02 -7.74 -16.34
N ASP A 271 18.54 -6.65 -15.76
CA ASP A 271 18.96 -6.58 -14.34
C ASP A 271 17.93 -5.86 -13.45
N LEU A 272 16.67 -5.83 -13.91
CA LEU A 272 15.54 -5.31 -13.20
C LEU A 272 14.58 -6.45 -12.83
N ALA A 273 13.91 -6.32 -11.69
CA ALA A 273 12.82 -7.22 -11.33
C ALA A 273 11.56 -6.51 -10.84
N PHE A 274 10.42 -7.16 -11.00
CA PHE A 274 9.15 -6.83 -10.36
C PHE A 274 8.67 -8.02 -9.54
N ALA A 275 8.11 -7.75 -8.36
CA ALA A 275 7.41 -8.74 -7.55
C ALA A 275 6.05 -8.19 -7.10
N SER A 276 4.98 -8.96 -7.32
CA SER A 276 3.62 -8.56 -6.93
C SER A 276 3.17 -9.20 -5.63
N ASN A 277 2.22 -8.56 -4.95
CA ASN A 277 1.48 -9.18 -3.85
C ASN A 277 0.05 -8.63 -3.77
N ARG A 278 -0.85 -9.41 -3.16
CA ARG A 278 -2.27 -9.05 -3.06
C ARG A 278 -2.58 -7.98 -2.01
N PHE A 279 -1.64 -7.67 -1.13
CA PHE A 279 -1.91 -6.97 0.14
C PHE A 279 -1.72 -5.44 0.04
N GLU A 280 -2.28 -4.71 1.00
CA GLU A 280 -1.72 -3.45 1.48
C GLU A 280 -0.53 -3.78 2.39
N LEU A 281 0.65 -3.91 1.79
CA LEU A 281 1.85 -4.42 2.44
C LEU A 281 2.53 -3.33 3.29
N TYR A 282 2.91 -3.65 4.53
CA TYR A 282 3.75 -2.76 5.33
C TYR A 282 5.14 -2.65 4.72
N MET A 283 5.72 -1.44 4.76
CA MET A 283 6.93 -1.11 3.98
C MET A 283 8.15 -1.99 4.30
N ASP A 284 8.28 -2.49 5.52
CA ASP A 284 9.39 -3.33 5.94
C ASP A 284 9.55 -4.60 5.09
N PHE A 285 8.44 -5.20 4.67
CA PHE A 285 8.50 -6.40 3.83
C PHE A 285 9.11 -6.06 2.45
N GLN A 286 8.75 -4.90 1.88
CA GLN A 286 9.37 -4.40 0.66
C GLN A 286 10.87 -4.17 0.84
N HIS A 287 11.28 -3.48 1.92
CA HIS A 287 12.70 -3.20 2.18
C HIS A 287 13.50 -4.49 2.25
N ARG A 288 12.95 -5.51 2.92
CA ARG A 288 13.60 -6.82 3.04
C ARG A 288 13.68 -7.56 1.71
N MET A 289 12.66 -7.47 0.85
CA MET A 289 12.71 -8.07 -0.49
C MET A 289 13.74 -7.35 -1.37
N GLN A 290 13.72 -6.02 -1.39
CA GLN A 290 14.65 -5.20 -2.18
C GLN A 290 16.10 -5.39 -1.74
N ALA A 291 16.37 -5.30 -0.44
CA ALA A 291 17.73 -5.44 0.10
C ALA A 291 18.34 -6.84 -0.12
N ARG A 292 17.52 -7.87 -0.34
CA ARG A 292 17.95 -9.25 -0.56
C ARG A 292 17.85 -9.69 -2.02
N SER A 293 17.36 -8.80 -2.89
CA SER A 293 17.25 -9.06 -4.31
C SER A 293 18.65 -9.09 -4.94
N PRO A 294 18.92 -10.02 -5.87
CA PRO A 294 20.17 -10.02 -6.63
C PRO A 294 20.18 -9.00 -7.78
N PHE A 295 19.03 -8.43 -8.13
CA PHE A 295 18.89 -7.47 -9.23
C PHE A 295 19.31 -6.06 -8.80
N GLU A 296 19.85 -5.26 -9.73
CA GLU A 296 20.19 -3.84 -9.49
C GLU A 296 19.02 -3.04 -8.92
N GLN A 297 17.80 -3.31 -9.41
CA GLN A 297 16.61 -2.62 -8.94
C GLN A 297 15.39 -3.54 -8.95
N THR A 298 14.62 -3.53 -7.85
CA THR A 298 13.44 -4.38 -7.67
C THR A 298 12.22 -3.57 -7.29
N PHE A 299 11.19 -3.67 -8.12
CA PHE A 299 9.89 -3.02 -7.98
C PHE A 299 8.95 -3.93 -7.19
N ILE A 300 8.44 -3.45 -6.06
CA ILE A 300 7.38 -4.14 -5.34
C ILE A 300 6.05 -3.52 -5.74
N VAL A 301 5.08 -4.37 -6.14
CA VAL A 301 3.77 -3.92 -6.61
C VAL A 301 2.70 -4.52 -5.70
N GLN A 302 2.09 -3.68 -4.88
CA GLN A 302 1.04 -4.12 -3.96
C GLN A 302 -0.33 -4.13 -4.65
N LEU A 303 -1.32 -4.77 -4.03
CA LEU A 303 -2.69 -4.89 -4.53
C LEU A 303 -2.81 -5.50 -5.94
N ALA A 304 -1.94 -6.44 -6.28
CA ALA A 304 -1.92 -7.16 -7.56
C ALA A 304 -2.11 -8.67 -7.34
N GLY A 305 -2.62 -9.39 -8.34
CA GLY A 305 -2.90 -10.82 -8.22
C GLY A 305 -3.87 -11.13 -7.07
N GLN A 306 -5.01 -10.43 -7.03
CA GLN A 306 -6.03 -10.59 -5.98
C GLN A 306 -7.10 -11.61 -6.43
N PRO A 307 -6.99 -12.91 -6.06
CA PRO A 307 -8.08 -13.83 -6.29
C PRO A 307 -9.19 -13.59 -5.26
N GLY A 308 -10.44 -13.60 -5.75
CA GLY A 308 -11.64 -13.75 -4.93
C GLY A 308 -12.17 -12.48 -4.26
N MET A 309 -13.21 -12.68 -3.44
CA MET A 309 -14.05 -11.61 -2.85
C MET A 309 -13.45 -10.94 -1.60
N ASP A 310 -12.35 -11.47 -1.08
CA ASP A 310 -11.64 -10.87 0.07
C ASP A 310 -10.72 -9.72 -0.35
N GLY A 311 -10.55 -9.48 -1.66
CA GLY A 311 -9.80 -8.35 -2.20
C GLY A 311 -8.36 -8.27 -1.70
N GLY A 312 -7.83 -7.05 -1.67
CA GLY A 312 -6.57 -6.71 -1.04
C GLY A 312 -6.80 -6.29 0.40
N THR A 313 -6.18 -7.02 1.33
CA THR A 313 -6.24 -6.75 2.77
C THR A 313 -4.86 -6.30 3.24
N TYR A 314 -4.76 -5.81 4.46
CA TYR A 314 -3.48 -5.45 5.03
C TYR A 314 -2.63 -6.69 5.33
N LEU A 315 -1.32 -6.49 5.25
CA LEU A 315 -0.34 -7.42 5.80
C LEU A 315 0.63 -6.65 6.67
N CYS A 316 0.34 -6.66 7.98
CA CYS A 316 1.16 -6.00 8.98
C CYS A 316 2.37 -6.84 9.41
N THR A 317 3.38 -6.15 9.93
CA THR A 317 4.54 -6.77 10.58
C THR A 317 4.19 -7.24 11.99
N GLU A 318 5.09 -8.00 12.61
CA GLU A 318 4.96 -8.45 14.00
C GLU A 318 4.75 -7.26 14.96
N ARG A 319 5.54 -6.18 14.79
CA ARG A 319 5.38 -4.95 15.59
C ARG A 319 4.01 -4.29 15.38
N GLY A 320 3.49 -4.30 14.15
CA GLY A 320 2.17 -3.74 13.83
C GLY A 320 1.06 -4.57 14.48
N ALA A 321 1.16 -5.90 14.44
CA ALA A 321 0.24 -6.80 15.11
C ALA A 321 0.22 -6.58 16.63
N GLN A 322 1.40 -6.43 17.25
CA GLN A 322 1.55 -6.13 18.69
C GLN A 322 0.98 -4.75 19.06
N GLY A 323 1.21 -3.73 18.22
CA GLY A 323 0.64 -2.39 18.40
C GLY A 323 -0.88 -2.33 18.16
N ARG A 324 -1.46 -3.37 17.55
CA ARG A 324 -2.88 -3.47 17.15
C ARG A 324 -3.30 -2.32 16.23
N GLY A 325 -4.56 -1.90 16.24
CA GLY A 325 -5.10 -0.81 15.41
C GLY A 325 -5.59 -1.26 14.03
N TYR A 326 -6.30 -0.36 13.34
CA TYR A 326 -7.09 -0.67 12.13
C TYR A 326 -6.36 -1.59 11.14
N SER A 327 -5.21 -1.14 10.62
CA SER A 327 -4.44 -1.84 9.58
C SER A 327 -3.70 -3.09 10.09
N ALA A 328 -3.76 -3.40 11.38
CA ALA A 328 -3.17 -4.60 11.99
C ALA A 328 -4.22 -5.46 12.72
N SER A 329 -5.51 -5.17 12.54
CA SER A 329 -6.60 -5.85 13.23
C SER A 329 -7.01 -7.17 12.56
N MET A 330 -7.75 -8.00 13.30
CA MET A 330 -8.35 -9.24 12.78
C MET A 330 -9.22 -9.02 11.55
N PHE A 331 -9.91 -7.87 11.47
CA PHE A 331 -10.79 -7.54 10.35
C PHE A 331 -10.03 -7.19 9.08
N CYS A 332 -8.79 -6.71 9.21
CA CYS A 332 -8.02 -6.17 8.11
C CYS A 332 -6.86 -7.06 7.68
N ASN A 333 -6.50 -8.09 8.46
CA ASN A 333 -5.40 -9.00 8.16
C ASN A 333 -5.90 -10.44 8.05
N VAL A 334 -5.81 -11.02 6.85
CA VAL A 334 -6.10 -12.46 6.62
C VAL A 334 -4.86 -13.33 6.70
N ALA A 335 -3.67 -12.77 6.42
CA ALA A 335 -2.38 -13.41 6.64
C ALA A 335 -1.75 -12.86 7.92
N SER A 336 -0.94 -13.69 8.58
CA SER A 336 -0.21 -13.34 9.79
C SER A 336 1.11 -12.63 9.46
N PRO A 337 1.78 -12.02 10.46
CA PRO A 337 3.17 -11.58 10.30
C PRO A 337 4.11 -12.68 9.79
N GLN A 338 3.90 -13.93 10.24
CA GLN A 338 4.61 -15.10 9.72
C GLN A 338 4.30 -15.35 8.24
N GLY A 339 3.06 -15.14 7.79
CA GLY A 339 2.72 -15.15 6.36
C GLY A 339 3.46 -14.06 5.58
N GLY A 340 3.67 -12.88 6.17
CA GLY A 340 4.53 -11.85 5.58
C GLY A 340 6.00 -12.25 5.49
N GLN A 341 6.51 -12.96 6.50
CA GLN A 341 7.84 -13.56 6.47
C GLN A 341 7.97 -14.56 5.31
N GLU A 342 7.01 -15.49 5.18
CA GLU A 342 6.97 -16.48 4.11
C GLU A 342 6.90 -15.82 2.72
N LEU A 343 6.11 -14.76 2.58
CA LEU A 343 6.03 -13.97 1.34
C LEU A 343 7.40 -13.38 0.95
N VAL A 344 8.14 -12.82 1.91
CA VAL A 344 9.50 -12.30 1.66
C VAL A 344 10.42 -13.43 1.20
N GLU A 345 10.42 -14.56 1.89
CA GLU A 345 11.32 -15.68 1.56
C GLU A 345 11.04 -16.26 0.17
N GLU A 346 9.77 -16.51 -0.17
CA GLU A 346 9.40 -17.03 -1.49
C GLU A 346 9.71 -16.03 -2.61
N THR A 347 9.45 -14.74 -2.38
CA THR A 347 9.80 -13.69 -3.35
C THR A 347 11.31 -13.68 -3.62
N VAL A 348 12.13 -13.67 -2.56
CA VAL A 348 13.60 -13.66 -2.68
C VAL A 348 14.12 -14.96 -3.32
N ARG A 349 13.53 -16.11 -3.00
CA ARG A 349 13.90 -17.39 -3.61
C ARG A 349 13.70 -17.34 -5.13
N ILE A 350 12.54 -16.88 -5.59
CA ILE A 350 12.23 -16.80 -7.03
C ILE A 350 13.11 -15.75 -7.72
N LEU A 351 13.35 -14.58 -7.10
CA LEU A 351 14.27 -13.57 -7.62
C LEU A 351 15.68 -14.14 -7.85
N LYS A 352 16.22 -14.88 -6.87
CA LYS A 352 17.52 -15.56 -7.00
C LYS A 352 17.54 -16.62 -8.10
N ALA A 353 16.47 -17.42 -8.19
CA ALA A 353 16.36 -18.42 -9.25
C ALA A 353 16.35 -17.76 -10.64
N LEU A 354 15.55 -16.70 -10.85
CA LEU A 354 15.48 -15.97 -12.12
C LEU A 354 16.79 -15.28 -12.50
N HIS A 355 17.53 -14.78 -11.52
CA HIS A 355 18.83 -14.14 -11.75
C HIS A 355 19.91 -15.17 -12.15
N ALA A 356 19.92 -16.35 -11.51
CA ALA A 356 20.95 -17.37 -11.74
C ALA A 356 20.91 -18.02 -13.13
N VAL A 357 19.77 -17.99 -13.83
CA VAL A 357 19.59 -18.67 -15.13
C VAL A 357 20.46 -18.07 -16.25
N ASP A 358 20.86 -16.79 -16.16
CA ASP A 358 21.63 -16.13 -17.23
C ASP A 358 22.92 -15.43 -16.75
N THR A 359 23.41 -15.69 -15.53
CA THR A 359 24.75 -15.23 -15.13
C THR A 359 25.77 -16.27 -15.60
N PRO A 360 26.62 -15.99 -16.62
CA PRO A 360 27.75 -16.88 -16.89
C PRO A 360 28.60 -17.00 -15.62
N PRO A 361 29.14 -18.18 -15.28
CA PRO A 361 30.01 -18.31 -14.13
C PRO A 361 31.15 -17.31 -14.26
N VAL A 362 31.35 -16.49 -13.22
CA VAL A 362 32.50 -15.59 -13.11
C VAL A 362 33.75 -16.47 -13.21
N GLN A 363 34.52 -16.30 -14.28
CA GLN A 363 35.81 -16.98 -14.48
C GLN A 363 36.87 -16.46 -13.55
#